data_AF-A0A8C6UCW8-F1
#
_entry.id   AF-A0A8C6UCW8-F1
#
_cell.length_a   1.000
_cell.length_b   1.000
_cell.length_c   1.000
_cell.angle_alpha   90.00
_cell.angle_beta   90.00
_cell.angle_gamma   90.00
#
_symmetry.space_group_name_H-M   'P 1'
#
loop_
_entity.id
_entity.type
_entity.pdbx_description
1 polymer ?
#
loop_
_entity_poly.entity_id
_entity_poly.type
_entity_poly.pdbx_seq_one_letter_code
_entity_poly.pdbx_strand_id
1 'polypeptide(L)'
;MSQLRSAHFDGVLWDPMSPCGDLVAQLGDNPFVTRRLSFGAVIERHCGHAPLPPSYVPASPLPYSDHMTFSERVKNVLTNILSSVASEIFWKIALNGLYSETLGFPTSVCESVGRTDMWLIRTFWDIETPKPLPQTSATFCSNKTSFEDKPLS
;
A
#
# COMPACT_ATOMS: atom_id res chain seq x y z
N MET A 1 -12.57 -17.42 -11.83
CA MET A 1 -12.01 -16.58 -12.91
C MET A 1 -12.97 -16.37 -14.09
N SER A 2 -13.70 -17.38 -14.56
CA SER A 2 -14.62 -17.23 -15.72
C SER A 2 -15.67 -16.11 -15.55
N GLN A 3 -16.29 -16.02 -14.37
CA GLN A 3 -17.30 -14.99 -14.08
C GLN A 3 -16.74 -13.56 -14.07
N LEU A 4 -15.51 -13.38 -13.56
CA LEU A 4 -14.85 -12.06 -13.55
C LEU A 4 -14.48 -11.61 -14.96
N ARG A 5 -14.01 -12.55 -15.80
CA ARG A 5 -13.68 -12.26 -17.20
C ARG A 5 -14.92 -11.93 -18.03
N SER A 6 -16.05 -12.59 -17.79
CA SER A 6 -17.30 -12.28 -18.50
C SER A 6 -17.89 -10.91 -18.17
N ALA A 7 -17.54 -10.34 -17.01
CA ALA A 7 -18.07 -9.07 -16.55
C ALA A 7 -17.30 -7.85 -17.09
N HIS A 8 -16.18 -8.05 -17.82
CA HIS A 8 -15.39 -6.99 -18.46
C HIS A 8 -15.14 -5.76 -17.55
N PHE A 9 -14.47 -5.98 -16.43
CA PHE A 9 -14.07 -4.87 -15.56
C PHE A 9 -13.00 -3.99 -16.22
N ASP A 10 -13.06 -2.68 -16.01
CA ASP A 10 -12.10 -1.72 -16.56
C ASP A 10 -10.85 -1.55 -15.69
N GLY A 11 -10.87 -2.02 -14.44
CA GLY A 11 -9.73 -1.94 -13.53
C GLY A 11 -9.99 -2.59 -12.18
N VAL A 12 -8.92 -2.81 -11.41
CA VAL A 12 -8.98 -3.43 -10.09
C VAL A 12 -8.51 -2.44 -9.03
N LEU A 13 -9.40 -2.10 -8.09
CA LEU A 13 -9.03 -1.37 -6.89
C LEU A 13 -8.69 -2.36 -5.78
N TRP A 14 -7.47 -2.28 -5.26
CA TRP A 14 -6.95 -3.23 -4.30
C TRP A 14 -6.30 -2.56 -3.08
N ASP A 15 -6.34 -3.24 -1.93
CA ASP A 15 -5.70 -2.81 -0.69
C ASP A 15 -4.47 -3.70 -0.39
N PRO A 16 -3.25 -3.13 -0.24
CA PRO A 16 -2.02 -3.85 0.06
C PRO A 16 -2.06 -4.78 1.28
N MET A 17 -3.00 -4.56 2.21
CA MET A 17 -3.17 -5.44 3.37
C MET A 17 -3.83 -6.77 3.02
N SER A 18 -4.59 -6.84 1.93
CA SER A 18 -5.19 -8.09 1.45
C SER A 18 -4.24 -8.73 0.44
N PRO A 19 -3.67 -9.92 0.69
CA PRO A 19 -2.92 -10.61 -0.36
C PRO A 19 -3.83 -10.93 -1.57
N CYS A 20 -3.21 -11.12 -2.73
CA CYS A 20 -3.81 -11.66 -3.96
C CYS A 20 -4.67 -10.73 -4.83
N GLY A 21 -5.03 -9.51 -4.43
CA GLY A 21 -5.82 -8.64 -5.33
C GLY A 21 -5.01 -8.13 -6.53
N ASP A 22 -3.71 -7.97 -6.36
CA ASP A 22 -2.75 -7.71 -7.43
C ASP A 22 -2.62 -8.91 -8.40
N LEU A 23 -2.73 -10.14 -7.90
CA LEU A 23 -2.75 -11.34 -8.75
C LEU A 23 -3.98 -11.39 -9.66
N VAL A 24 -5.15 -11.01 -9.14
CA VAL A 24 -6.39 -10.98 -9.94
C VAL A 24 -6.26 -9.98 -11.09
N ALA A 25 -5.66 -8.82 -10.82
CA ALA A 25 -5.39 -7.82 -11.85
C ALA A 25 -4.43 -8.34 -12.93
N GLN A 26 -3.34 -8.98 -12.54
CA GLN A 26 -2.37 -9.55 -13.47
C GLN A 26 -2.95 -10.69 -14.31
N LEU A 27 -3.77 -11.56 -13.73
CA LEU A 27 -4.44 -12.64 -14.46
C LEU A 27 -5.57 -12.14 -15.39
N GLY A 28 -6.09 -10.93 -15.12
CA GLY A 28 -7.09 -10.24 -15.91
C GLY A 28 -6.51 -9.32 -16.99
N ASP A 29 -5.21 -9.03 -16.94
CA ASP A 29 -4.55 -8.00 -17.77
C ASP A 29 -5.26 -6.63 -17.67
N ASN A 30 -5.71 -6.30 -16.45
CA ASN A 30 -6.44 -5.08 -16.15
C ASN A 30 -5.54 -4.10 -15.38
N PRO A 31 -5.68 -2.79 -15.60
CA PRO A 31 -4.95 -1.82 -14.81
C PRO A 31 -5.38 -1.92 -13.35
N PHE A 32 -4.41 -1.84 -12.44
CA PHE A 32 -4.71 -1.92 -11.01
C PHE A 32 -4.20 -0.72 -10.23
N VAL A 33 -5.05 -0.33 -9.28
CA VAL A 33 -4.83 0.83 -8.44
C VAL A 33 -4.77 0.33 -7.01
N THR A 34 -3.65 0.59 -6.34
CA THR A 34 -3.45 0.15 -4.96
C THR A 34 -3.67 1.29 -3.98
N ARG A 35 -4.38 1.04 -2.88
CA ARG A 35 -4.54 2.03 -1.82
C ARG A 35 -3.29 2.11 -0.95
N ARG A 36 -2.80 3.30 -0.62
CA ARG A 36 -1.69 3.50 0.32
C ARG A 36 -2.10 3.27 1.77
N LEU A 37 -2.34 2.02 2.16
CA LEU A 37 -2.66 1.61 3.52
C LEU A 37 -1.78 0.44 3.94
N SER A 38 -0.49 0.68 4.19
CA SER A 38 0.40 -0.35 4.74
C SER A 38 0.97 0.03 6.10
N PHE A 39 1.06 -0.96 6.99
CA PHE A 39 1.74 -0.81 8.27
C PHE A 39 3.23 -0.52 8.03
N GLY A 40 3.74 0.49 8.74
CA GLY A 40 5.12 0.95 8.66
C GLY A 40 5.51 1.58 7.31
N ALA A 41 4.55 1.80 6.41
CA ALA A 41 4.79 2.15 5.01
C ALA A 41 5.77 1.15 4.31
N VAL A 42 5.76 -0.11 4.73
CA VAL A 42 6.75 -1.10 4.30
C VAL A 42 6.59 -1.42 2.82
N ILE A 43 5.35 -1.55 2.33
CA ILE A 43 5.05 -1.86 0.93
C ILE A 43 5.44 -0.70 0.02
N GLU A 44 5.14 0.54 0.42
CA GLU A 44 5.48 1.75 -0.31
C GLU A 44 7.01 1.92 -0.40
N ARG A 45 7.74 1.57 0.67
CA ARG A 45 9.20 1.63 0.70
C ARG A 45 9.87 0.55 -0.14
N HIS A 46 9.45 -0.70 0.04
CA HIS A 46 10.15 -1.84 -0.58
C HIS A 46 9.68 -2.08 -2.01
N CYS A 47 8.37 -1.99 -2.27
CA CYS A 47 7.80 -2.31 -3.58
C CYS A 47 7.48 -1.04 -4.39
N GLY A 48 7.05 0.05 -3.72
CA GLY A 48 6.75 1.34 -4.35
C GLY A 48 7.95 2.28 -4.54
N HIS A 49 9.14 1.87 -4.08
CA HIS A 49 10.38 2.67 -4.13
C HIS A 49 10.26 4.09 -3.55
N ALA A 50 9.34 4.32 -2.60
CA ALA A 50 9.15 5.63 -2.00
C ALA A 50 10.30 5.98 -1.03
N PRO A 51 10.96 7.14 -1.17
CA PRO A 51 12.06 7.54 -0.30
C PRO A 51 11.52 8.02 1.05
N LEU A 52 11.29 7.10 1.98
CA LEU A 52 10.75 7.39 3.32
C LEU A 52 11.84 7.17 4.37
N PRO A 53 12.66 8.18 4.70
CA PRO A 53 13.74 8.03 5.67
C PRO A 53 13.19 7.76 7.08
N PRO A 54 13.59 6.67 7.75
CA PRO A 54 13.05 6.31 9.07
C PRO A 54 13.43 7.28 10.19
N SER A 55 14.37 8.20 9.95
CA SER A 55 14.78 9.23 10.91
C SER A 55 13.82 10.42 11.00
N TYR A 56 13.07 10.71 9.93
CA TYR A 56 12.16 11.86 9.84
C TYR A 56 10.71 11.45 9.60
N VAL A 57 10.48 10.27 9.02
CA VAL A 57 9.15 9.80 8.72
C VAL A 57 8.70 8.80 9.78
N PRO A 58 7.63 9.09 10.54
CA PRO A 58 7.09 8.16 11.51
C PRO A 58 6.53 6.91 10.81
N ALA A 59 6.86 5.74 11.32
CA ALA A 59 6.31 4.47 10.85
C ALA A 59 4.83 4.40 11.26
N SER A 60 3.93 4.30 10.29
CA SER A 60 2.50 4.12 10.56
C SER A 60 2.28 2.80 11.33
N PRO A 61 1.47 2.74 12.40
CA PRO A 61 0.49 3.73 12.87
C PRO A 61 0.96 4.46 14.14
N LEU A 62 2.27 4.62 14.36
CA LEU A 62 2.78 5.29 15.56
C LEU A 62 2.22 6.72 15.64
N PRO A 63 1.81 7.20 16.83
CA PRO A 63 1.23 8.53 17.01
C PRO A 63 2.27 9.66 16.97
N TYR A 64 3.40 9.44 16.32
CA TYR A 64 4.48 10.42 16.22
C TYR A 64 4.24 11.35 15.03
N SER A 65 4.59 12.63 15.20
CA SER A 65 4.60 13.62 14.11
C SER A 65 5.99 13.69 13.45
N ASP A 66 6.17 14.61 12.51
CA ASP A 66 7.47 15.08 12.00
C ASP A 66 8.41 15.58 13.12
N HIS A 67 7.85 16.13 14.19
CA HIS A 67 8.59 16.54 15.38
C HIS A 67 8.72 15.39 16.40
N MET A 68 9.79 14.61 16.28
CA MET A 68 10.18 13.57 17.25
C MET A 68 11.42 13.99 18.06
N THR A 69 11.40 13.72 19.37
CA THR A 69 12.58 13.77 20.25
C THR A 69 13.57 12.66 19.90
N PHE A 70 14.82 12.76 20.40
CA PHE A 70 15.85 11.76 20.10
C PHE A 70 15.44 10.32 20.46
N SER A 71 14.81 10.12 21.61
CA SER A 71 14.37 8.79 22.05
C SER A 71 13.22 8.24 21.19
N GLU A 72 12.29 9.10 20.77
CA GLU A 72 11.21 8.74 19.85
C GLU A 72 11.74 8.38 18.47
N ARG A 73 12.74 9.11 17.96
CA ARG A 73 13.41 8.78 16.68
C ARG A 73 14.07 7.41 16.74
N VAL A 74 14.76 7.08 17.83
CA VAL A 74 15.39 5.75 18.01
C VAL A 74 14.33 4.65 18.02
N LYS A 75 13.22 4.85 18.74
CA LYS A 75 12.08 3.91 18.74
C LYS A 75 11.49 3.76 17.34
N ASN A 76 11.28 4.87 16.63
CA ASN A 76 10.73 4.87 15.29
C ASN A 76 11.60 4.09 14.30
N VAL A 77 12.92 4.32 14.33
CA VAL A 77 13.88 3.58 13.50
C VAL A 77 13.86 2.10 13.84
N LEU A 78 13.84 1.74 15.13
CA LEU A 78 13.79 0.35 15.56
C LEU A 78 12.49 -0.33 15.09
N THR A 79 11.34 0.31 15.28
CA THR A 79 10.05 -0.20 14.80
C THR A 79 10.04 -0.36 13.30
N ASN A 80 10.60 0.59 12.55
CA ASN A 80 10.68 0.51 11.09
C ASN A 80 11.54 -0.66 10.60
N ILE A 81 12.68 -0.92 11.25
CA ILE A 81 13.55 -2.06 10.92
C ILE A 81 12.81 -3.37 11.25
N LEU A 82 12.21 -3.46 12.44
CA LEU A 82 11.46 -4.65 12.87
C LEU A 82 10.29 -4.95 11.92
N SER A 83 9.51 -3.95 11.53
CA SER A 83 8.39 -4.13 10.61
C SER A 83 8.86 -4.55 9.22
N SER A 84 9.99 -4.02 8.74
CA SER A 84 10.56 -4.38 7.44
C SER A 84 11.02 -5.84 7.43
N VAL A 85 11.78 -6.26 8.45
CA VAL A 85 12.26 -7.64 8.58
C VAL A 85 11.09 -8.62 8.74
N ALA A 86 10.12 -8.30 9.61
CA ALA A 86 8.95 -9.15 9.82
C ALA A 86 8.13 -9.33 8.54
N SER A 87 7.91 -8.25 7.79
CA SER A 87 7.15 -8.29 6.54
C SER A 87 7.90 -9.07 5.45
N GLU A 88 9.22 -8.88 5.32
CA GLU A 88 10.00 -9.67 4.37
C GLU A 88 9.97 -11.17 4.65
N ILE A 89 10.09 -11.56 5.92
CA ILE A 89 10.00 -12.96 6.34
C ILE A 89 8.60 -13.49 6.01
N PHE A 90 7.56 -12.74 6.35
CA PHE A 90 6.18 -13.12 6.06
C PHE A 90 5.94 -13.30 4.55
N TRP A 91 6.38 -12.36 3.71
CA TRP A 91 6.25 -12.47 2.26
C TRP A 91 6.98 -13.67 1.70
N LYS A 92 8.23 -13.91 2.13
CA LYS A 92 9.03 -15.04 1.65
C LYS A 92 8.43 -16.39 2.04
N ILE A 93 7.94 -16.54 3.27
CA ILE A 93 7.44 -17.82 3.79
C ILE A 93 5.99 -18.07 3.36
N ALA A 94 5.12 -17.07 3.47
CA ALA A 94 3.68 -17.26 3.31
C ALA A 94 3.17 -16.95 1.90
N LEU A 95 3.74 -15.95 1.22
CA LEU A 95 3.16 -15.42 -0.02
C LEU A 95 3.94 -15.80 -1.28
N ASN A 96 5.27 -15.75 -1.30
CA ASN A 96 6.05 -15.99 -2.51
C ASN A 96 5.77 -17.37 -3.14
N GLY A 97 5.52 -18.40 -2.32
CA GLY A 97 5.09 -19.73 -2.80
C GLY A 97 3.75 -19.68 -3.52
N LEU A 98 2.74 -19.07 -2.89
CA LEU A 98 1.40 -18.89 -3.46
C LEU A 98 1.43 -18.06 -4.74
N TYR A 99 2.21 -16.99 -4.77
CA TYR A 99 2.37 -16.11 -5.94
C TYR A 99 3.02 -16.86 -7.11
N SER A 100 4.06 -17.64 -6.82
CA SER A 100 4.74 -18.44 -7.85
C SER A 100 3.85 -19.56 -8.40
N GLU A 101 3.04 -20.19 -7.55
CA GLU A 101 2.10 -21.24 -7.96
C GLU A 101 0.94 -20.67 -8.80
N THR A 102 0.38 -19.52 -8.40
CA THR A 102 -0.76 -18.89 -9.08
C THR A 102 -0.38 -18.27 -10.43
N LEU A 103 0.80 -17.66 -10.54
CA LEU A 103 1.30 -17.07 -11.78
C LEU A 103 2.02 -18.08 -12.68
N GLY A 104 2.49 -19.20 -12.12
CA GLY A 104 3.20 -20.25 -12.86
C GLY A 104 4.68 -19.94 -13.15
N PHE A 105 5.22 -18.84 -12.62
CA PHE A 105 6.63 -18.46 -12.71
C PHE A 105 7.11 -17.86 -11.38
N PRO A 106 8.41 -18.01 -11.03
CA PRO A 106 8.93 -17.53 -9.76
C PRO A 106 8.79 -16.01 -9.66
N THR A 107 7.89 -15.54 -8.80
CA THR A 107 7.58 -14.12 -8.61
C THR A 107 7.62 -13.78 -7.13
N SER A 108 8.14 -12.59 -6.81
CA SER A 108 8.08 -12.05 -5.45
C SER A 108 6.88 -11.12 -5.27
N VAL A 109 6.37 -11.03 -4.04
CA VAL A 109 5.28 -10.08 -3.71
C VAL A 109 5.62 -8.66 -4.14
N CYS A 110 6.84 -8.19 -3.86
CA CYS A 110 7.22 -6.84 -4.27
C CYS A 110 7.38 -6.65 -5.77
N GLU A 111 7.73 -7.68 -6.53
CA GLU A 111 7.74 -7.58 -8.00
C GLU A 111 6.31 -7.42 -8.54
N SER A 112 5.37 -8.19 -7.98
CA SER A 112 3.95 -8.11 -8.32
C SER A 112 3.35 -6.74 -7.98
N VAL A 113 3.57 -6.26 -6.75
CA VAL A 113 3.08 -4.96 -6.29
C VAL A 113 3.83 -3.80 -6.94
N GLY A 114 5.11 -3.96 -7.25
CA GLY A 114 5.91 -2.92 -7.93
C GLY A 114 5.43 -2.62 -9.36
N ARG A 115 4.70 -3.55 -9.99
CA ARG A 115 4.04 -3.36 -11.28
C ARG A 115 2.73 -2.58 -11.20
N THR A 116 2.34 -2.06 -10.03
CA THR A 116 1.13 -1.26 -9.88
C THR A 116 1.17 -0.01 -10.77
N ASP A 117 0.13 0.19 -11.58
CA ASP A 117 0.01 1.33 -12.47
C ASP A 117 -0.15 2.65 -11.69
N MET A 118 -0.95 2.64 -10.63
CA MET A 118 -1.24 3.83 -9.82
C MET A 118 -1.36 3.54 -8.32
N TRP A 119 -0.72 4.37 -7.50
CA TRP A 119 -0.90 4.39 -6.04
C TRP A 119 -1.95 5.42 -5.64
N LEU A 120 -3.09 4.95 -5.15
CA LEU A 120 -4.17 5.76 -4.59
C LEU A 120 -3.83 6.19 -3.15
N ILE A 121 -3.54 7.46 -2.98
CA ILE A 121 -3.30 8.04 -1.66
C ILE A 121 -4.60 8.66 -1.17
N ARG A 122 -5.27 8.00 -0.23
CA ARG A 122 -6.43 8.54 0.49
C ARG A 122 -6.01 8.88 1.91
N THR A 123 -5.16 9.89 2.04
CA THR A 123 -4.75 10.41 3.34
C THR A 123 -5.24 11.84 3.45
N PHE A 124 -5.87 12.15 4.58
CA PHE A 124 -6.19 13.52 4.91
C PHE A 124 -4.99 14.15 5.62
N TRP A 125 -4.75 15.43 5.36
CA TRP A 125 -3.62 16.21 5.87
C TRP A 125 -3.68 16.40 7.39
N ASP A 126 -4.83 16.19 8.01
CA ASP A 126 -5.07 16.18 9.46
C ASP A 126 -4.72 14.83 10.12
N ILE A 127 -4.66 13.72 9.36
CA ILE A 127 -4.37 12.37 9.89
C ILE A 127 -2.93 11.95 9.59
N GLU A 128 -2.40 12.28 8.41
CA GLU A 128 -1.03 11.93 8.04
C GLU A 128 -0.20 13.15 7.65
N THR A 129 0.98 13.25 8.24
CA THR A 129 2.00 14.23 7.88
C THR A 129 2.45 14.03 6.42
N PRO A 130 2.75 15.10 5.66
CA PRO A 130 3.27 14.99 4.29
C PRO A 130 4.55 14.16 4.23
N LYS A 131 4.62 13.19 3.32
CA LYS A 131 5.77 12.29 3.13
C LYS A 131 6.00 12.09 1.62
N PRO A 132 7.23 11.75 1.20
CA PRO A 132 7.49 11.43 -0.20
C PRO A 132 6.63 10.27 -0.70
N LEU A 133 6.20 10.39 -1.95
CA LEU A 133 5.28 9.46 -2.58
C LEU A 133 6.02 8.50 -3.53
N PRO A 134 5.43 7.32 -3.82
CA PRO A 134 5.88 6.47 -4.93
C PRO A 134 5.86 7.22 -6.27
N GLN A 135 6.70 6.78 -7.21
CA GLN A 135 6.86 7.45 -8.50
C GLN A 135 5.55 7.52 -9.33
N THR A 136 4.68 6.50 -9.23
CA THR A 136 3.39 6.41 -9.94
C THR A 136 2.20 6.66 -9.02
N SER A 137 2.25 7.70 -8.19
CA SER A 137 1.18 7.99 -7.24
C SER A 137 0.20 9.07 -7.70
N ALA A 138 -1.08 8.84 -7.44
CA ALA A 138 -2.16 9.79 -7.64
C ALA A 138 -2.79 10.13 -6.29
N THR A 139 -2.72 11.40 -5.90
CA THR A 139 -3.35 11.90 -4.67
C THR A 139 -4.77 12.37 -4.98
N PHE A 140 -5.76 11.73 -4.36
CA PHE A 140 -7.14 12.19 -4.42
C PHE A 140 -7.47 12.98 -3.14
N CYS A 141 -7.48 14.30 -3.26
CA CYS A 141 -8.04 15.18 -2.23
C CYS A 141 -9.56 15.05 -2.28
N SER A 142 -10.11 14.11 -1.51
CA SER A 142 -11.55 14.12 -1.21
C SER A 142 -11.80 15.33 -0.31
N ASN A 143 -12.16 16.47 -0.93
CA ASN A 143 -12.81 17.56 -0.21
C ASN A 143 -14.03 16.93 0.47
N LYS A 144 -14.26 17.17 1.76
CA LYS A 144 -15.47 16.69 2.44
C LYS A 144 -16.69 17.31 1.74
N THR A 145 -17.21 16.70 0.69
CA THR A 145 -18.65 16.71 0.49
C THR A 145 -19.17 15.70 1.48
N SER A 146 -19.49 16.20 2.67
CA SER A 146 -20.50 15.56 3.51
C SER A 146 -21.65 15.25 2.56
N PHE A 147 -21.95 13.97 2.34
CA PHE A 147 -23.27 13.59 1.88
C PHE A 147 -24.18 13.96 3.05
N GLU A 148 -24.60 15.23 3.11
CA GLU A 148 -25.80 15.60 3.83
C GLU A 148 -26.90 14.83 3.13
N ASP A 149 -27.33 13.74 3.76
CA ASP A 149 -28.58 13.07 3.43
C ASP A 149 -29.67 14.14 3.41
N LYS A 150 -30.03 14.58 2.22
CA LYS A 150 -31.16 15.47 2.01
C LYS A 150 -32.39 14.66 2.43
N PRO A 151 -33.12 15.02 3.50
CA PRO A 151 -34.34 14.31 3.84
C PRO A 151 -35.31 14.48 2.67
N LEU A 152 -35.81 13.34 2.16
CA LEU A 152 -36.98 13.31 1.31
C LEU A 152 -38.17 13.77 2.18
N SER A 153 -38.53 15.04 2.03
CA SER A 153 -39.85 15.59 2.35
C SER A 153 -40.45 16.21 1.10
#